data_AF-A0A4V2ZT59-F1
#
_entry.id   AF-A0A4V2ZT59-F1
#
_cell.length_a   1.000
_cell.length_b   1.000
_cell.length_c   1.000
_cell.angle_alpha   90.00
_cell.angle_beta   90.00
_cell.angle_gamma   90.00
#
_symmetry.space_group_name_H-M   'P 1'
#
loop_
_entity.id
_entity.type
_entity.pdbx_description
1 polymer ?
#
loop_
_entity_poly.entity_id
_entity_poly.type
_entity_poly.pdbx_seq_one_letter_code
_entity_poly.pdbx_strand_id
1 'polypeptide(L)'
;MPLDAAFAAKPVDFTTAHDAAATYRDALAATAKGLASPPLAWPQSVKPDVDSFVNALYTDVSNTETIAQQTTLGGLVNAWNKEPEAEGGTQAQAIRIKLGLPSDAKASCGM
;
A
#
# COMPACT_ATOMS: atom_id res chain seq x y z
N MET A 1 3.00 2.36 25.54
CA MET A 1 4.31 3.05 25.62
C MET A 1 4.27 4.20 24.62
N PRO A 2 4.65 5.43 25.00
CA PRO A 2 4.76 6.52 24.02
C PRO A 2 5.76 6.07 22.94
N LEU A 3 5.40 6.26 21.66
CA LEU A 3 6.22 5.85 20.52
C LEU A 3 7.70 6.25 20.71
N ASP A 4 7.93 7.44 21.28
CA ASP A 4 9.25 8.02 21.52
C ASP A 4 10.19 7.16 22.39
N ALA A 5 9.66 6.48 23.42
CA ALA A 5 10.48 5.63 24.29
C ALA A 5 10.90 4.32 23.59
N ALA A 6 10.09 3.83 22.65
CA ALA A 6 10.40 2.64 21.86
C ALA A 6 11.46 2.93 20.78
N PHE A 7 11.41 4.12 20.16
CA PHE A 7 12.42 4.57 19.19
C PHE A 7 13.79 4.86 19.84
N ALA A 8 13.80 5.36 21.07
CA ALA A 8 15.05 5.59 21.81
C ALA A 8 15.75 4.28 22.24
N ALA A 9 14.98 3.21 22.50
CA ALA A 9 15.50 1.91 22.94
C ALA A 9 15.97 1.01 21.78
N LYS A 10 15.47 1.23 20.57
CA LYS A 10 15.91 0.55 19.34
C LYS A 10 16.06 1.59 18.23
N PRO A 11 17.28 2.11 17.98
CA PRO A 11 17.50 3.01 16.87
C PRO A 11 17.03 2.35 15.57
N VAL A 12 16.40 3.13 14.69
CA VAL A 12 15.89 2.67 13.39
C VAL A 12 17.04 2.01 12.62
N ASP A 13 16.88 0.74 12.30
CA ASP A 13 17.75 0.03 11.37
C ASP A 13 17.34 0.41 9.94
N PHE A 14 18.11 1.31 9.34
CA PHE A 14 17.88 1.83 7.99
C PHE A 14 17.87 0.73 6.94
N THR A 15 18.71 -0.30 7.09
CA THR A 15 18.77 -1.41 6.13
C THR A 15 17.51 -2.24 6.23
N THR A 16 17.07 -2.59 7.45
CA THR A 16 15.83 -3.34 7.65
C THR A 16 14.60 -2.55 7.19
N ALA A 17 14.54 -1.24 7.46
CA ALA A 17 13.43 -0.39 7.02
C ALA A 17 13.39 -0.24 5.49
N HIS A 18 14.56 -0.12 4.85
CA HIS A 18 14.72 -0.09 3.41
C HIS A 18 14.24 -1.40 2.76
N ASP A 19 14.68 -2.55 3.27
CA ASP A 19 14.31 -3.86 2.73
C ASP A 19 12.81 -4.14 2.90
N ALA A 20 12.23 -3.70 4.01
CA ALA A 20 10.79 -3.76 4.23
C ALA A 20 10.01 -2.89 3.23
N ALA A 21 10.47 -1.66 2.97
CA ALA A 21 9.86 -0.77 1.98
C ALA A 21 9.99 -1.33 0.55
N ALA A 22 11.15 -1.87 0.19
CA ALA A 22 11.37 -2.52 -1.11
C ALA A 22 10.47 -3.75 -1.30
N THR A 23 10.37 -4.61 -0.27
CA THR A 23 9.47 -5.78 -0.29
C THR A 23 8.02 -5.37 -0.47
N TYR A 24 7.59 -4.32 0.25
CA TYR A 24 6.23 -3.80 0.13
C TYR A 24 5.95 -3.21 -1.26
N ARG A 25 6.87 -2.40 -1.80
CA ARG A 25 6.82 -1.89 -3.18
C ARG A 25 6.64 -3.02 -4.20
N ASP A 26 7.45 -4.08 -4.10
CA ASP A 26 7.42 -5.18 -5.05
C ASP A 26 6.10 -5.97 -4.97
N ALA A 27 5.53 -6.13 -3.76
CA ALA A 27 4.23 -6.73 -3.56
C ALA A 27 3.09 -5.90 -4.18
N LEU A 28 3.12 -4.57 -4.02
CA LEU A 28 2.16 -3.65 -4.65
C LEU A 28 2.26 -3.73 -6.17
N ALA A 29 3.48 -3.71 -6.73
CA ALA A 29 3.72 -3.81 -8.16
C ALA A 29 3.21 -5.14 -8.75
N ALA A 30 3.46 -6.26 -8.06
CA ALA A 30 2.94 -7.56 -8.47
C ALA A 30 1.40 -7.59 -8.47
N THR A 31 0.78 -7.01 -7.44
CA THR A 31 -0.68 -6.91 -7.31
C THR A 31 -1.29 -6.05 -8.41
N ALA A 32 -0.74 -4.84 -8.64
CA ALA A 32 -1.18 -3.93 -9.70
C ALA A 32 -1.11 -4.59 -11.07
N LYS A 33 0.00 -5.30 -11.37
CA LYS A 33 0.18 -6.04 -12.62
C LYS A 33 -0.85 -7.14 -12.79
N GLY A 34 -1.13 -7.92 -11.74
CA GLY A 34 -2.13 -8.98 -11.77
C GLY A 34 -3.54 -8.47 -12.06
N LEU A 35 -3.91 -7.33 -11.47
CA LEU A 35 -5.23 -6.71 -11.66
C LEU A 35 -5.37 -5.97 -13.00
N ALA A 36 -4.28 -5.40 -13.51
CA ALA A 36 -4.24 -4.75 -14.83
C ALA A 36 -4.27 -5.75 -15.99
N SER A 37 -3.85 -7.00 -15.76
CA SER A 37 -3.82 -8.06 -16.76
C SER A 37 -4.51 -9.33 -16.25
N PRO A 38 -5.83 -9.27 -15.98
CA PRO A 38 -6.56 -10.40 -15.45
C PRO A 38 -6.69 -11.51 -16.52
N PRO A 39 -6.80 -12.78 -16.12
CA PRO A 39 -7.01 -13.90 -17.06
C PRO A 39 -8.35 -13.84 -17.79
N LEU A 40 -9.34 -13.13 -17.22
CA LEU A 40 -10.64 -12.83 -17.82
C LEU A 40 -10.90 -11.32 -17.70
N ALA A 41 -11.54 -10.73 -18.70
CA ALA A 41 -11.87 -9.31 -18.67
C ALA A 41 -12.79 -8.97 -17.49
N TRP A 42 -12.49 -7.85 -16.82
CA TRP A 42 -13.36 -7.34 -15.76
C TRP A 42 -14.75 -6.97 -16.31
N PRO A 43 -15.83 -7.23 -15.54
CA PRO A 43 -17.15 -6.70 -15.87
C PRO A 43 -17.10 -5.17 -16.04
N GLN A 44 -17.85 -4.63 -17.00
CA GLN A 44 -17.88 -3.18 -17.28
C GLN A 44 -18.28 -2.34 -16.06
N SER A 45 -19.10 -2.88 -15.17
CA SER A 45 -19.49 -2.22 -13.92
C SER A 45 -18.32 -2.05 -12.94
N VAL A 46 -17.35 -2.96 -12.97
CA VAL A 46 -16.21 -3.06 -12.04
C VAL A 46 -14.95 -2.42 -12.62
N LYS A 47 -14.80 -2.44 -13.96
CA LYS A 47 -13.59 -1.99 -14.65
C LYS A 47 -13.10 -0.58 -14.23
N PRO A 48 -13.94 0.47 -14.13
CA PRO A 48 -13.46 1.80 -13.75
C PRO A 48 -12.86 1.86 -12.34
N ASP A 49 -13.42 1.09 -11.40
CA ASP A 49 -12.91 1.04 -10.02
C ASP A 49 -11.61 0.25 -9.97
N VAL A 50 -11.49 -0.84 -10.75
CA VAL A 50 -10.24 -1.60 -10.85
C VAL A 50 -9.14 -0.76 -11.47
N ASP A 51 -9.42 -0.05 -12.56
CA ASP A 51 -8.44 0.86 -13.17
C ASP A 51 -7.98 1.94 -12.18
N SER A 52 -8.93 2.51 -11.41
CA SER A 52 -8.62 3.49 -10.36
C SER A 52 -7.79 2.89 -9.22
N PHE A 53 -8.13 1.67 -8.80
CA PHE A 53 -7.38 0.95 -7.75
C PHE A 53 -5.96 0.60 -8.22
N VAL A 54 -5.79 0.14 -9.46
CA VAL A 54 -4.48 -0.11 -10.07
C VAL A 54 -3.64 1.16 -10.14
N ASN A 55 -4.23 2.30 -10.50
CA ASN A 55 -3.54 3.59 -10.51
C ASN A 55 -3.12 4.04 -9.10
N ALA A 56 -3.96 3.80 -8.08
CA ALA A 56 -3.60 4.04 -6.69
C ALA A 56 -2.41 3.17 -6.26
N LEU A 57 -2.43 1.87 -6.59
CA LEU A 57 -1.30 0.97 -6.30
C LEU A 57 0.00 1.42 -6.98
N TYR A 58 -0.04 1.93 -8.22
CA TYR A 58 1.15 2.47 -8.88
C TYR A 58 1.64 3.77 -8.23
N THR A 59 0.73 4.60 -7.72
CA THR A 59 1.09 5.77 -6.91
C THR A 59 1.80 5.32 -5.63
N ASP A 60 1.28 4.31 -4.94
CA ASP A 60 1.90 3.74 -3.74
C ASP A 60 3.27 3.11 -4.03
N VAL A 61 3.44 2.45 -5.19
CA VAL A 61 4.75 1.96 -5.66
C VAL A 61 5.75 3.11 -5.81
N SER A 62 5.34 4.22 -6.42
CA SER A 62 6.18 5.41 -6.60
C SER A 62 6.56 6.06 -5.26
N ASN A 63 5.62 6.12 -4.32
CA ASN A 63 5.85 6.66 -2.97
C ASN A 63 6.81 5.78 -2.16
N THR A 64 6.57 4.47 -2.16
CA THR A 64 7.43 3.50 -1.47
C THR A 64 8.82 3.43 -2.08
N GLU A 65 8.96 3.60 -3.39
CA GLU A 65 10.26 3.78 -4.03
C GLU A 65 10.97 5.05 -3.56
N THR A 66 10.25 6.17 -3.47
CA THR A 66 10.80 7.43 -2.95
C THR A 66 11.30 7.28 -1.52
N ILE A 67 10.57 6.55 -0.66
CA ILE A 67 10.97 6.24 0.71
C ILE A 67 12.20 5.31 0.73
N ALA A 68 12.22 4.27 -0.11
CA ALA A 68 13.33 3.34 -0.22
C ALA A 68 14.61 4.03 -0.73
N GLN A 69 14.52 5.06 -1.57
CA GLN A 69 15.70 5.78 -2.04
C GLN A 69 16.34 6.71 -0.99
N GLN A 70 15.73 6.89 0.19
CA GLN A 70 16.27 7.78 1.22
C GLN A 70 17.44 7.16 1.97
N THR A 71 18.56 7.90 2.03
CA THR A 71 19.81 7.45 2.69
C THR A 71 20.02 8.03 4.09
N THR A 72 19.10 8.87 4.56
CA THR A 72 19.19 9.55 5.86
C THR A 72 17.87 9.50 6.62
N LEU A 73 17.92 9.57 7.95
CA LEU A 73 16.73 9.62 8.81
C LEU A 73 15.82 10.80 8.48
N GLY A 74 16.40 11.99 8.29
CA GLY A 74 15.66 13.19 7.92
C GLY A 74 14.98 13.04 6.56
N GLY A 75 15.64 12.41 5.59
CA GLY A 75 15.06 12.09 4.29
C GLY A 75 13.88 11.12 4.40
N LEU A 76 14.05 10.04 5.17
CA LEU A 76 13.03 9.01 5.35
C LEU A 76 11.79 9.55 6.07
N VAL A 77 11.96 10.30 7.16
CA VAL A 77 10.85 10.93 7.90
C VAL A 77 10.11 11.94 7.03
N ASN A 78 10.84 12.75 6.25
CA ASN A 78 10.22 13.71 5.34
C ASN A 78 9.48 13.04 4.18
N ALA A 79 10.02 11.96 3.62
CA ALA A 79 9.37 11.20 2.55
C ALA A 79 8.09 10.53 3.05
N TRP A 80 8.16 9.90 4.23
CA TRP A 80 7.00 9.25 4.87
C TRP A 80 5.88 10.25 5.17
N ASN A 81 6.20 11.40 5.75
CA ASN A 81 5.18 12.41 6.11
C ASN A 81 4.62 13.19 4.91
N LYS A 82 5.17 13.01 3.70
CA LYS A 82 4.66 13.60 2.47
C LYS A 82 3.78 12.64 1.67
N GLU A 83 3.64 11.40 2.13
CA GLU A 83 2.80 10.42 1.47
C GLU A 83 1.33 10.89 1.54
N PRO A 84 0.63 11.02 0.40
CA PRO A 84 -0.79 11.32 0.40
C PRO A 84 -1.56 10.18 1.09
N GLU A 85 -2.70 10.49 1.71
CA GLU A 85 -3.56 9.45 2.27
C GLU A 85 -3.92 8.43 1.19
N ALA A 86 -3.79 7.13 1.52
CA ALA A 86 -3.99 6.05 0.58
C ALA A 86 -5.46 6.00 0.13
N GLU A 87 -5.74 6.43 -1.11
CA GLU A 87 -7.09 6.35 -1.66
C GLU A 87 -7.54 4.89 -1.86
N GLY A 88 -6.60 3.99 -2.16
CA GLY A 88 -6.82 2.62 -2.64
C GLY A 88 -7.79 1.78 -1.82
N GLY A 89 -7.92 2.01 -0.51
CA GLY A 89 -8.89 1.32 0.34
C GLY A 89 -10.35 1.54 -0.09
N THR A 90 -10.66 2.74 -0.59
CA THR A 90 -12.02 3.10 -1.05
C THR A 90 -12.36 2.36 -2.35
N GLN A 91 -11.44 2.33 -3.32
CA GLN A 91 -11.67 1.64 -4.59
C GLN A 91 -11.71 0.13 -4.39
N ALA A 92 -10.87 -0.43 -3.51
CA ALA A 92 -10.93 -1.85 -3.14
C ALA A 92 -12.33 -2.23 -2.58
N GLN A 93 -12.90 -1.39 -1.71
CA GLN A 93 -14.24 -1.62 -1.18
C GLN A 93 -15.34 -1.48 -2.24
N ALA A 94 -15.20 -0.56 -3.19
CA ALA A 94 -16.14 -0.41 -4.31
C ALA A 94 -16.15 -1.65 -5.23
N ILE A 95 -14.96 -2.12 -5.62
CA ILE A 95 -14.78 -3.35 -6.41
C ILE A 95 -15.44 -4.53 -5.72
N ARG A 96 -15.18 -4.68 -4.41
CA ARG A 96 -15.73 -5.74 -3.58
C ARG A 96 -17.26 -5.76 -3.58
N ILE A 97 -17.89 -4.62 -3.33
CA ILE A 97 -19.35 -4.49 -3.30
C ILE A 97 -19.94 -4.89 -4.65
N LYS A 98 -19.35 -4.41 -5.75
CA LYS A 98 -19.84 -4.69 -7.11
C LYS A 98 -19.65 -6.16 -7.52
N LEU A 99 -18.64 -6.83 -6.99
CA LEU A 99 -18.41 -8.27 -7.20
C LEU A 99 -19.20 -9.16 -6.22
N GLY A 100 -19.94 -8.57 -5.27
CA GLY A 100 -20.68 -9.33 -4.26
C GLY A 100 -19.77 -10.12 -3.31
N LEU A 101 -18.52 -9.70 -3.13
CA LEU A 101 -17.56 -10.38 -2.26
C LEU A 101 -17.83 -10.04 -0.79
N PRO A 102 -17.89 -11.04 0.12
CA PRO A 102 -18.16 -10.80 1.55
C PRO A 102 -17.07 -9.92 2.16
N SER A 103 -17.37 -9.12 3.20
CA SER A 103 -16.33 -8.38 3.92
C SER A 103 -15.39 -9.29 4.74
N ASP A 104 -14.10 -9.29 4.41
CA ASP A 104 -13.03 -9.98 5.17
C ASP A 104 -12.79 -9.30 6.51
N ALA A 105 -13.58 -8.27 6.84
CA ALA A 105 -13.68 -7.70 8.17
C ALA A 105 -14.09 -8.74 9.24
N LYS A 106 -14.46 -9.97 8.87
CA LYS A 106 -14.51 -11.10 9.82
C LYS A 106 -13.17 -11.37 10.52
N ALA A 107 -12.03 -10.88 10.03
CA ALA A 107 -10.75 -10.95 10.74
C ALA A 107 -10.32 -9.63 11.44
N SER A 108 -10.97 -8.50 11.16
CA SER A 108 -10.56 -7.18 11.69
C SER A 108 -11.46 -6.66 12.85
N CYS A 109 -12.59 -7.31 13.11
CA CYS A 109 -13.44 -7.02 14.28
C CYS A 109 -13.65 -8.25 15.20
N GLY A 110 -12.63 -9.10 15.31
CA GLY A 110 -12.74 -10.35 16.07
C GLY A 110 -11.40 -10.90 16.56
N MET A 111 -10.70 -10.15 17.39
CA MET A 111 -10.10 -10.59 18.67
C MET A 111 -9.41 -9.42 19.37
#